data_AF-A0A6I9YRR4-F1
#
_entry.id   AF-A0A6I9YRR4-F1
#
_cell.length_a   1.000
_cell.length_b   1.000
_cell.length_c   1.000
_cell.angle_alpha   90.00
_cell.angle_beta   90.00
_cell.angle_gamma   90.00
#
_symmetry.space_group_name_H-M   'P 1'
#
loop_
_entity.id
_entity.type
_entity.pdbx_description
1 polymer ?
#
loop_
_entity_poly.entity_id
_entity_poly.type
_entity_poly.pdbx_seq_one_letter_code
_entity_poly.pdbx_strand_id
1 'polypeptide(L)'
;MGESMAAWFPDGIHTDSNIYRIVPGGYAVVGAAALSGAVTHTVSTAVIVFELTGQISHILPVMIAVILANAVAQSLQPSLYDSIIRIKKLPYLPELGWGHQEKYNVRVEDIMVRDVRYITLNCRYRDLQDVLHSTKMKSLALVESAESMILLGSIDRTQIGALLHDQLSYIRRRQFIQEKTQLEHRVPEKSQENKEPHHAPETGVRFQIVPEESSSFLPPQNEPRKPL
;
A
#
# COMPACT_ATOMS: atom_id res chain seq x y z
N MET A 1 -31.37 -31.86 -22.50
CA MET A 1 -30.52 -31.95 -23.71
C MET A 1 -29.93 -33.34 -23.89
N GLY A 2 -29.01 -33.81 -23.03
CA GLY A 2 -28.43 -35.17 -23.17
C GLY A 2 -29.48 -36.29 -23.17
N GLU A 3 -30.38 -36.28 -22.18
CA GLU A 3 -31.53 -37.21 -22.11
C GLU A 3 -32.48 -37.06 -23.30
N SER A 4 -32.69 -35.82 -23.75
CA SER A 4 -33.55 -35.52 -24.90
C SER A 4 -32.96 -36.11 -26.20
N MET A 5 -31.64 -36.02 -26.38
CA MET A 5 -30.94 -36.62 -27.53
C MET A 5 -30.98 -38.15 -27.48
N ALA A 6 -30.80 -38.75 -26.30
CA ALA A 6 -30.93 -40.19 -26.13
C ALA A 6 -32.36 -40.69 -26.39
N ALA A 7 -33.38 -39.91 -26.02
CA ALA A 7 -34.77 -40.21 -26.31
C ALA A 7 -35.13 -40.06 -27.81
N TRP A 8 -34.54 -39.08 -28.51
CA TRP A 8 -34.80 -38.87 -29.93
C TRP A 8 -34.07 -39.87 -30.84
N PHE A 9 -32.90 -40.35 -30.42
CA PHE A 9 -32.10 -41.34 -31.15
C PHE A 9 -31.86 -42.56 -30.25
N PRO A 10 -32.90 -43.40 -30.02
CA PRO A 10 -32.81 -44.53 -29.10
C PRO A 10 -31.80 -45.58 -29.56
N ASP A 11 -31.67 -45.76 -30.89
CA ASP A 11 -30.69 -46.68 -31.47
C ASP A 11 -29.28 -46.09 -31.50
N GLY A 12 -29.11 -44.77 -31.32
CA GLY A 12 -27.83 -44.07 -31.39
C GLY A 12 -27.54 -43.45 -32.75
N ILE A 13 -26.31 -42.97 -32.93
CA ILE A 13 -25.85 -42.31 -34.16
C ILE A 13 -25.15 -43.35 -35.05
N HIS A 14 -25.59 -43.42 -36.31
CA HIS A 14 -25.05 -44.34 -37.30
C HIS A 14 -23.88 -43.67 -38.02
N THR A 15 -22.70 -44.30 -38.04
CA THR A 15 -21.55 -43.86 -38.84
C THR A 15 -20.87 -45.08 -39.44
N ASP A 16 -20.82 -45.15 -40.77
CA ASP A 16 -20.07 -46.13 -41.57
C ASP A 16 -20.04 -47.55 -40.98
N SER A 17 -21.23 -48.13 -40.75
CA SER A 17 -21.51 -49.48 -40.21
C SER A 17 -21.44 -49.70 -38.69
N ASN A 18 -21.05 -48.70 -37.90
CA ASN A 18 -21.10 -48.76 -36.44
C ASN A 18 -22.23 -47.90 -35.85
N ILE A 19 -22.85 -48.42 -34.80
CA ILE A 19 -23.91 -47.74 -34.05
C ILE A 19 -23.33 -47.24 -32.72
N TYR A 20 -23.27 -45.92 -32.56
CA TYR A 20 -22.78 -45.28 -31.34
C TYR A 20 -23.94 -44.83 -30.45
N ARG A 21 -24.09 -45.48 -29.29
CA ARG A 21 -25.10 -45.07 -28.30
C ARG A 21 -24.75 -43.71 -27.70
N ILE A 22 -25.77 -42.87 -27.56
CA ILE A 22 -25.64 -41.54 -26.94
C ILE A 22 -25.54 -41.72 -25.44
N VAL A 23 -24.50 -41.14 -24.83
CA VAL A 23 -24.30 -41.14 -23.37
C VAL A 23 -24.66 -39.75 -22.82
N PRO A 24 -25.80 -39.58 -22.13
CA PRO A 24 -26.25 -38.27 -21.62
C PRO A 24 -25.25 -37.59 -20.68
N GLY A 25 -24.44 -38.37 -19.94
CA GLY A 25 -23.44 -37.85 -19.01
C GLY A 25 -22.41 -36.94 -19.67
N GLY A 26 -21.95 -37.25 -20.89
CA GLY A 26 -21.01 -36.39 -21.62
C GLY A 26 -21.60 -35.01 -21.93
N TYR A 27 -22.87 -34.96 -22.31
CA TYR A 27 -23.59 -33.70 -22.56
C TYR A 27 -23.79 -32.88 -21.29
N ALA A 28 -24.04 -33.53 -20.16
CA ALA A 28 -24.15 -32.84 -18.87
C ALA A 28 -22.84 -32.14 -18.48
N VAL A 29 -21.71 -32.84 -18.66
CA VAL A 29 -20.37 -32.31 -18.39
C VAL A 29 -20.05 -31.12 -19.30
N VAL A 30 -20.31 -31.23 -20.61
CA VAL A 30 -20.12 -30.14 -21.57
C VAL A 30 -20.95 -28.91 -21.17
N GLY A 31 -22.22 -29.10 -20.84
CA GLY A 31 -23.11 -28.00 -20.43
C GLY A 31 -22.67 -27.32 -19.13
N ALA A 32 -22.24 -28.11 -18.14
CA ALA A 32 -21.74 -27.58 -16.87
C ALA A 32 -20.47 -26.74 -17.07
N ALA A 33 -19.51 -27.23 -17.87
CA ALA A 33 -18.29 -26.50 -18.20
C ALA A 33 -18.58 -25.22 -18.98
N ALA A 34 -19.43 -25.30 -20.01
CA ALA A 34 -19.77 -24.18 -20.89
C ALA A 34 -20.50 -23.06 -20.15
N LEU A 35 -21.50 -23.39 -19.33
CA LEU A 35 -22.21 -22.39 -18.53
C LEU A 35 -21.27 -21.72 -17.52
N SER A 36 -20.46 -22.51 -16.82
CA SER A 36 -19.54 -21.98 -15.82
C SER A 36 -18.51 -21.05 -16.47
N GLY A 37 -17.91 -21.48 -17.59
CA GLY A 37 -16.97 -20.67 -18.36
C GLY A 37 -17.60 -19.37 -18.87
N ALA A 38 -18.84 -19.45 -19.37
CA ALA A 38 -19.56 -18.31 -19.91
C ALA A 38 -19.87 -17.26 -18.82
N VAL A 39 -20.20 -17.68 -17.60
CA VAL A 39 -20.48 -16.77 -16.49
C VAL A 39 -19.19 -16.12 -15.96
N THR A 40 -18.09 -16.88 -15.93
CA THR A 40 -16.80 -16.40 -15.43
C THR A 40 -15.92 -15.72 -16.48
N HIS A 41 -16.28 -15.82 -17.76
CA HIS A 41 -15.44 -15.45 -18.91
C HIS A 41 -14.07 -16.15 -18.92
N THR A 42 -14.01 -17.42 -18.52
CA THR A 42 -12.74 -18.18 -18.49
C THR A 42 -12.84 -19.51 -19.24
N VAL A 43 -11.74 -19.90 -19.88
CA VAL A 43 -11.62 -21.21 -20.57
C VAL A 43 -11.12 -22.31 -19.61
N SER A 44 -10.56 -21.91 -18.46
CA SER A 44 -10.03 -22.83 -17.44
C SER A 44 -11.08 -23.76 -16.84
N THR A 45 -12.36 -23.41 -16.91
CA THR A 45 -13.46 -24.27 -16.45
C THR A 45 -13.52 -25.59 -17.22
N ALA A 46 -13.17 -25.61 -18.50
CA ALA A 46 -13.06 -26.83 -19.29
C ALA A 46 -11.98 -27.76 -18.74
N VAL A 47 -10.80 -27.19 -18.44
CA VAL A 47 -9.65 -27.93 -17.92
C VAL A 47 -9.94 -28.51 -16.54
N ILE A 48 -10.52 -27.72 -15.64
CA ILE A 48 -10.93 -28.17 -14.29
C ILE A 48 -11.89 -29.37 -14.40
N VAL A 49 -12.86 -29.30 -15.31
CA VAL A 49 -13.83 -30.37 -15.52
C VAL A 49 -13.15 -31.65 -16.05
N PHE A 50 -12.13 -31.54 -16.88
CA PHE A 50 -11.33 -32.70 -17.32
C PHE A 50 -10.48 -33.31 -16.21
N GLU A 51 -9.83 -32.47 -15.42
CA GLU A 51 -9.07 -32.91 -14.25
C GLU A 51 -9.98 -33.66 -13.26
N LEU A 52 -11.20 -33.16 -13.02
CA LEU A 52 -12.17 -33.79 -12.12
C LEU A 52 -12.74 -35.11 -12.67
N THR A 53 -12.91 -35.23 -13.98
CA THR A 53 -13.47 -36.44 -14.61
C THR A 53 -12.41 -37.51 -14.90
N GLY A 54 -11.13 -37.16 -14.92
CA GLY A 54 -10.03 -38.08 -15.14
C GLY A 54 -9.96 -38.68 -16.56
N GLN A 55 -10.74 -38.14 -17.51
CA GLN A 55 -10.83 -38.65 -18.88
C GLN A 55 -10.79 -37.51 -19.91
N ILE A 56 -9.73 -37.48 -20.71
CA ILE A 56 -9.48 -36.40 -21.70
C ILE A 56 -10.02 -36.72 -23.11
N SER A 57 -10.63 -37.88 -23.34
CA SER A 57 -11.06 -38.31 -24.69
C SER A 57 -12.04 -37.35 -25.36
N HIS A 58 -12.78 -36.55 -24.60
CA HIS A 58 -13.76 -35.59 -25.11
C HIS A 58 -13.29 -34.13 -24.99
N ILE A 59 -11.97 -33.89 -24.97
CA ILE A 59 -11.38 -32.56 -24.76
C ILE A 59 -11.82 -31.52 -25.79
N LEU A 60 -11.77 -31.89 -27.07
CA LEU A 60 -11.98 -30.95 -28.17
C LEU A 60 -13.43 -30.43 -28.22
N PRO A 61 -14.48 -31.27 -28.13
CA PRO A 61 -15.87 -30.78 -28.10
C PRO A 61 -16.20 -29.85 -26.91
N VAL A 62 -15.70 -30.15 -25.70
CA VAL A 62 -15.95 -29.29 -24.52
C VAL A 62 -15.24 -27.96 -24.67
N MET A 63 -13.98 -27.96 -25.14
CA MET A 63 -13.22 -26.73 -25.35
C MET A 63 -13.92 -25.81 -26.36
N ILE A 64 -14.42 -26.37 -27.48
CA ILE A 64 -15.19 -25.60 -28.45
C ILE A 64 -16.47 -25.03 -27.83
N ALA A 65 -17.23 -25.85 -27.09
CA ALA A 65 -18.45 -25.41 -26.44
C ALA A 65 -18.21 -24.27 -25.44
N VAL A 66 -17.15 -24.37 -24.63
CA VAL A 66 -16.76 -23.35 -23.65
C VAL A 66 -16.31 -22.06 -24.34
N ILE A 67 -15.47 -22.15 -25.38
CA ILE A 67 -15.01 -20.97 -26.13
C ILE A 67 -16.19 -20.23 -26.79
N LEU A 68 -17.10 -20.97 -27.42
CA LEU A 68 -18.28 -20.39 -28.03
C LEU A 68 -19.20 -19.73 -27.00
N ALA A 69 -19.45 -20.42 -25.88
CA ALA A 69 -20.27 -19.87 -24.81
C ALA A 69 -19.65 -18.60 -24.20
N ASN A 70 -18.32 -18.59 -24.01
CA ASN A 70 -17.59 -17.41 -23.54
C ASN A 70 -17.66 -16.25 -24.53
N ALA A 71 -17.47 -16.50 -25.82
CA ALA A 71 -17.53 -15.47 -26.85
C ALA A 71 -18.93 -14.82 -26.91
N VAL A 72 -19.98 -15.63 -26.84
CA VAL A 72 -21.35 -15.15 -26.80
C VAL A 72 -21.60 -14.34 -25.51
N ALA A 73 -21.20 -14.86 -24.35
CA ALA A 73 -21.38 -14.16 -23.07
C ALA A 73 -20.67 -12.80 -23.05
N GLN A 74 -19.41 -12.74 -23.49
CA GLN A 74 -18.62 -11.52 -23.58
C GLN A 74 -19.26 -10.47 -24.49
N SER A 75 -19.95 -10.88 -25.56
CA SER A 75 -20.65 -9.96 -26.45
C SER A 75 -21.91 -9.35 -25.82
N LEU A 76 -22.52 -10.02 -24.85
CA LEU A 76 -23.83 -9.66 -24.30
C LEU A 76 -23.75 -9.00 -22.93
N GLN A 77 -22.87 -9.46 -22.05
CA GLN A 77 -22.78 -9.05 -20.65
C GLN A 77 -21.35 -9.04 -20.13
N PRO A 78 -21.03 -8.21 -19.12
CA PRO A 78 -19.78 -8.34 -18.37
C PRO A 78 -19.76 -9.64 -17.56
N SER A 79 -18.56 -10.09 -17.16
CA SER A 79 -18.44 -11.28 -16.33
C SER A 79 -19.18 -11.10 -15.00
N LEU A 80 -19.48 -12.21 -14.32
CA LEU A 80 -20.04 -12.17 -12.96
C LEU A 80 -19.17 -11.33 -12.01
N TYR A 81 -17.85 -11.47 -12.10
CA TYR A 81 -16.92 -10.77 -11.22
C TYR A 81 -16.87 -9.27 -11.51
N ASP A 82 -16.83 -8.88 -12.78
CA ASP A 82 -16.89 -7.47 -13.18
C ASP A 82 -18.21 -6.83 -12.74
N SER A 83 -19.30 -7.59 -12.85
CA SER A 83 -20.62 -7.16 -12.39
C SER A 83 -20.63 -6.89 -10.88
N ILE A 84 -20.04 -7.79 -10.08
CA ILE A 84 -19.94 -7.63 -8.63
C ILE A 84 -19.08 -6.41 -8.28
N ILE A 85 -17.91 -6.24 -8.93
CA ILE A 85 -17.01 -5.10 -8.72
C ILE A 85 -17.75 -3.78 -8.98
N ARG A 86 -18.50 -3.70 -10.09
CA ARG A 86 -19.28 -2.52 -10.46
C ARG A 86 -20.43 -2.24 -9.50
N ILE A 87 -21.18 -3.27 -9.09
CA ILE A 87 -22.28 -3.13 -8.13
C ILE A 87 -21.76 -2.65 -6.77
N LYS A 88 -20.62 -3.19 -6.33
CA LYS A 88 -19.97 -2.83 -5.07
C LYS A 88 -19.21 -1.50 -5.13
N LYS A 89 -19.08 -0.88 -6.31
CA LYS A 89 -18.34 0.37 -6.55
C LYS A 89 -16.91 0.30 -5.99
N LEU A 90 -16.24 -0.84 -6.17
CA LEU A 90 -14.86 -1.00 -5.71
C LEU A 90 -13.92 -0.24 -6.65
N PRO A 91 -12.85 0.40 -6.11
CA PRO A 91 -11.83 1.01 -6.93
C PRO A 91 -11.06 -0.11 -7.67
N TYR A 92 -11.35 -0.25 -8.97
CA TYR A 92 -10.69 -1.18 -9.87
C TYR A 92 -10.35 -0.45 -11.16
N LEU A 93 -9.12 -0.62 -11.64
CA LEU A 93 -8.69 -0.08 -12.91
C LEU A 93 -9.04 -1.12 -14.00
N PRO A 94 -10.07 -0.87 -14.84
CA PRO A 94 -10.42 -1.81 -15.88
C PRO A 94 -9.28 -1.93 -16.88
N GLU A 95 -9.11 -3.14 -17.44
CA GLU A 95 -8.22 -3.34 -18.56
C GLU A 95 -8.62 -2.40 -19.70
N LEU A 96 -7.65 -1.66 -20.24
CA LEU A 96 -7.86 -0.82 -21.41
C LEU A 96 -7.94 -1.71 -22.67
N GLY A 97 -8.99 -2.53 -22.73
CA GLY A 97 -9.26 -3.40 -23.87
C GLY A 97 -9.64 -2.62 -25.13
N TRP A 98 -9.51 -3.29 -26.28
CA TRP A 98 -9.95 -2.78 -27.58
C TRP A 98 -11.46 -2.49 -27.55
N GLY A 99 -11.83 -1.21 -27.55
CA GLY A 99 -13.23 -0.76 -27.49
C GLY A 99 -13.43 0.55 -26.74
N HIS A 100 -12.50 0.92 -25.84
CA HIS A 100 -12.53 2.21 -25.14
C HIS A 100 -11.69 3.27 -25.87
N GLN A 101 -11.90 3.40 -27.19
CA GLN A 101 -11.17 4.33 -28.07
C GLN A 101 -11.29 5.80 -27.64
N GLU A 102 -12.29 6.15 -26.85
CA GLU A 102 -12.47 7.53 -26.36
C GLU A 102 -11.54 7.91 -25.19
N LYS A 103 -10.80 6.96 -24.60
CA LYS A 103 -9.92 7.23 -23.44
C LYS A 103 -8.48 7.58 -23.82
N TYR A 104 -8.11 7.57 -25.10
CA TYR A 104 -6.73 7.85 -25.53
C TYR A 104 -6.34 9.33 -25.49
N ASN A 105 -7.28 10.25 -25.23
CA ASN A 105 -6.99 11.69 -25.14
C ASN A 105 -6.75 12.18 -23.70
N VAL A 106 -6.62 11.29 -22.71
CA VAL A 106 -6.29 11.67 -21.33
C VAL A 106 -4.79 11.52 -21.13
N ARG A 107 -4.13 12.60 -20.72
CA ARG A 107 -2.69 12.61 -20.45
C ARG A 107 -2.43 12.51 -18.96
N VAL A 108 -1.23 12.04 -18.59
CA VAL A 108 -0.82 11.95 -17.18
C VAL A 108 -0.89 13.32 -16.50
N GLU A 109 -0.61 14.41 -17.25
CA GLU A 109 -0.66 15.78 -16.75
C GLU A 109 -2.05 16.25 -16.29
N ASP A 110 -3.12 15.59 -16.74
CA ASP A 110 -4.51 15.87 -16.39
C ASP A 110 -4.92 15.23 -15.06
N ILE A 111 -4.24 14.14 -14.67
CA ILE A 111 -4.58 13.32 -13.50
C ILE A 111 -3.55 13.51 -12.36
N MET A 112 -2.30 13.86 -12.69
CA MET A 112 -1.23 13.95 -11.71
C MET A 112 -1.49 15.03 -10.66
N VAL A 113 -1.21 14.71 -9.40
CA VAL A 113 -1.16 15.70 -8.31
C VAL A 113 0.15 16.47 -8.45
N ARG A 114 0.07 17.78 -8.71
CA ARG A 114 1.24 18.64 -8.89
C ARG A 114 1.83 19.16 -7.58
N ASP A 115 1.00 19.25 -6.53
CA ASP A 115 1.43 19.62 -5.19
C ASP A 115 1.92 18.38 -4.44
N VAL A 116 3.19 18.04 -4.64
CA VAL A 116 3.85 16.88 -4.01
C VAL A 116 4.74 17.35 -2.88
N ARG A 117 4.58 16.76 -1.70
CA ARG A 117 5.46 17.02 -0.56
C ARG A 117 6.81 16.37 -0.77
N TYR A 118 7.87 17.12 -0.51
CA TYR A 118 9.26 16.70 -0.72
C TYR A 118 10.15 17.07 0.47
N ILE A 119 11.32 16.47 0.49
CA ILE A 119 12.43 16.77 1.39
C ILE A 119 13.66 17.07 0.52
N THR A 120 14.46 18.06 0.90
CA THR A 120 15.72 18.38 0.23
C THR A 120 16.90 17.62 0.86
N LEU A 121 17.99 17.40 0.10
CA LEU A 121 19.21 16.80 0.65
C LEU A 121 19.76 17.56 1.87
N ASN A 122 19.64 18.88 1.85
CA ASN A 122 20.14 19.78 2.89
C ASN A 122 19.05 20.23 3.88
N CYS A 123 17.97 19.46 4.01
CA CYS A 123 16.88 19.78 4.94
C CYS A 123 17.35 19.76 6.39
N ARG A 124 16.71 20.58 7.24
CA ARG A 124 16.96 20.57 8.68
C ARG A 124 16.05 19.59 9.37
N TYR A 125 16.42 19.23 10.60
CA TYR A 125 15.59 18.38 11.47
C TYR A 125 14.15 18.89 11.59
N ARG A 126 13.98 20.20 11.74
CA ARG A 126 12.66 20.83 11.82
C ARG A 126 11.82 20.57 10.58
N ASP A 127 12.41 20.73 9.39
CA ASP A 127 11.71 20.53 8.12
C ASP A 127 11.28 19.06 7.97
N LEU A 128 12.16 18.13 8.35
CA LEU A 128 11.83 16.70 8.40
C LEU A 128 10.67 16.42 9.35
N GLN A 129 10.71 16.99 10.56
CA GLN A 129 9.66 16.82 11.55
C GLN A 129 8.33 17.41 11.07
N ASP A 130 8.35 18.59 10.46
CA ASP A 130 7.18 19.26 9.90
C ASP A 130 6.56 18.46 8.75
N VAL A 131 7.38 17.93 7.84
CA VAL A 131 6.92 17.04 6.75
C VAL A 131 6.35 15.73 7.32
N LEU A 132 6.99 15.16 8.35
CA LEU A 132 6.49 13.96 9.00
C LEU A 132 5.15 14.23 9.71
N HIS A 133 4.95 15.34 10.39
CA HIS A 133 3.66 15.61 11.04
C HIS A 133 2.55 16.00 10.05
N SER A 134 2.90 16.70 8.96
CA SER A 134 1.92 17.17 7.98
C SER A 134 1.44 16.08 7.02
N THR A 135 2.26 15.08 6.71
CA THR A 135 1.99 14.10 5.66
C THR A 135 1.78 12.69 6.19
N LYS A 136 0.78 11.96 5.67
CA LYS A 136 0.50 10.55 6.01
C LYS A 136 1.00 9.54 4.96
N MET A 137 1.71 10.01 3.94
CA MET A 137 2.28 9.15 2.89
C MET A 137 3.34 8.22 3.45
N LYS A 138 3.42 7.01 2.88
CA LYS A 138 4.39 5.97 3.29
C LYS A 138 5.81 6.32 2.89
N SER A 139 5.97 6.99 1.75
CA SER A 139 7.26 7.38 1.19
C SER A 139 7.22 8.88 0.85
N LEU A 140 8.37 9.53 1.02
CA LEU A 140 8.56 10.95 0.78
C LEU A 140 9.55 11.13 -0.38
N ALA A 141 9.27 12.06 -1.28
CA ALA A 141 10.16 12.39 -2.38
C ALA A 141 11.41 13.13 -1.86
N LEU A 142 12.59 12.65 -2.23
CA LEU A 142 13.86 13.33 -1.99
C LEU A 142 14.22 14.12 -3.25
N VAL A 143 14.30 15.43 -3.12
CA VAL A 143 14.74 16.33 -4.18
C VAL A 143 16.10 16.93 -3.83
N GLU A 144 16.82 17.40 -4.84
CA GLU A 144 18.13 18.04 -4.64
C GLU A 144 18.00 19.36 -3.86
N SER A 145 17.19 20.29 -4.37
CA SER A 145 16.91 21.59 -3.77
C SER A 145 15.48 22.03 -4.07
N ALA A 146 14.95 22.96 -3.26
CA ALA A 146 13.65 23.58 -3.50
C ALA A 146 13.61 24.45 -4.76
N GLU A 147 14.78 24.89 -5.24
CA GLU A 147 14.92 25.67 -6.48
C GLU A 147 14.95 24.78 -7.72
N SER A 148 15.74 23.70 -7.71
CA SER A 148 15.89 22.82 -8.88
C SER A 148 14.73 21.84 -9.04
N MET A 149 14.09 21.43 -7.94
CA MET A 149 13.00 20.46 -7.90
C MET A 149 13.31 19.14 -8.65
N ILE A 150 14.60 18.80 -8.77
CA ILE A 150 15.06 17.56 -9.38
C ILE A 150 14.86 16.42 -8.37
N LEU A 151 14.05 15.43 -8.75
CA LEU A 151 13.82 14.23 -7.95
C LEU A 151 15.07 13.33 -7.97
N LEU A 152 15.65 13.09 -6.79
CA LEU A 152 16.78 12.20 -6.61
C LEU A 152 16.35 10.79 -6.21
N GLY A 153 15.21 10.67 -5.53
CA GLY A 153 14.68 9.38 -5.13
C GLY A 153 13.52 9.50 -4.15
N SER A 154 13.32 8.44 -3.38
CA SER A 154 12.25 8.36 -2.39
C SER A 154 12.77 7.70 -1.12
N ILE A 155 12.32 8.18 0.03
CA ILE A 155 12.72 7.63 1.33
C ILE A 155 11.46 7.24 2.10
N ASP A 156 11.48 6.04 2.68
CA ASP A 156 10.38 5.59 3.52
C ASP A 156 10.28 6.40 4.80
N ARG A 157 9.05 6.74 5.15
CA ARG A 157 8.72 7.49 6.36
C ARG A 157 9.20 6.79 7.63
N THR A 158 9.07 5.47 7.70
CA THR A 158 9.48 4.65 8.84
C THR A 158 10.99 4.67 9.04
N GLN A 159 11.76 4.68 7.95
CA GLN A 159 13.21 4.76 8.00
C GLN A 159 13.66 6.13 8.52
N ILE A 160 13.07 7.23 8.03
CA ILE A 160 13.36 8.56 8.55
C ILE A 160 13.01 8.64 10.03
N GLY A 161 11.84 8.15 10.44
CA GLY A 161 11.44 8.13 11.85
C GLY A 161 12.41 7.34 12.74
N ALA A 162 12.84 6.17 12.29
CA ALA A 162 13.82 5.33 12.99
C ALA A 162 15.19 6.02 13.10
N LEU A 163 15.68 6.60 12.01
CA LEU A 163 16.95 7.33 11.99
C LEU A 163 16.90 8.56 12.89
N LEU A 164 15.81 9.33 12.87
CA LEU A 164 15.63 10.48 13.76
C LEU A 164 15.61 10.03 15.23
N HIS A 165 14.93 8.94 15.55
CA HIS A 165 14.92 8.38 16.90
C HIS A 165 16.30 7.90 17.34
N ASP A 166 17.07 7.23 16.46
CA ASP A 166 18.44 6.78 16.77
C ASP A 166 19.40 7.96 16.98
N GLN A 167 19.34 8.97 16.09
CA GLN A 167 20.19 10.16 16.18
C GLN A 167 19.88 11.02 17.41
N LEU A 168 18.60 11.09 17.81
CA LEU A 168 18.16 11.81 19.00
C LEU A 168 18.16 10.96 20.28
N SER A 169 18.64 9.72 20.20
CA SER A 169 18.66 8.83 21.36
C SER A 169 19.51 9.42 22.48
N TYR A 170 19.05 9.20 23.72
CA TYR A 170 19.76 9.63 24.93
C TYR A 170 21.21 9.14 24.96
N ILE A 171 21.45 7.94 24.42
CA ILE A 171 22.77 7.31 24.35
C ILE A 171 23.73 8.14 23.50
N ARG A 172 23.34 8.53 22.28
CA ARG A 172 24.18 9.37 21.42
C ARG A 172 24.43 10.75 22.01
N ARG A 173 23.39 11.36 22.62
CA ARG A 173 23.54 12.66 23.30
C ARG A 173 24.57 12.60 24.43
N ARG A 174 24.59 11.52 25.21
CA ARG A 174 25.59 11.31 26.26
C ARG A 174 27.00 11.12 25.73
N GLN A 175 27.16 10.31 24.67
CA GLN A 175 28.46 10.08 24.04
C GLN A 175 29.06 11.39 23.51
N PHE A 176 28.25 12.21 22.84
CA PHE A 176 28.69 13.53 22.35
C PHE A 176 29.15 14.45 23.47
N ILE A 177 28.41 14.51 24.58
CA ILE A 177 28.80 15.33 25.75
C ILE A 177 30.13 14.83 26.34
N GLN A 178 30.27 13.52 26.51
CA GLN A 178 31.50 12.91 27.05
C GLN A 178 32.73 13.18 26.17
N GLU A 179 32.58 13.04 24.85
CA GLU A 179 33.65 13.31 23.88
C GLU A 179 34.05 14.79 23.89
N LYS A 180 33.09 15.70 23.97
CA LYS A 180 33.36 17.14 24.10
C LYS A 180 34.12 17.46 25.39
N THR A 181 33.71 16.91 26.54
CA THR A 181 34.43 17.10 27.82
C THR A 181 35.87 16.57 27.75
N GLN A 182 36.09 15.43 27.09
CA GLN A 182 37.42 14.85 26.92
C GLN A 182 38.31 15.67 25.97
N LEU A 183 37.75 16.23 24.90
CA LEU A 183 38.47 17.12 23.98
C LEU A 183 38.84 18.44 24.65
N GLU A 184 37.94 19.01 25.46
CA GLU A 184 38.21 20.20 26.27
C GLU A 184 39.31 19.95 27.31
N HIS A 185 39.38 18.75 27.89
CA HIS A 185 40.48 18.35 28.80
C HIS A 185 41.80 18.03 28.09
N ARG A 186 41.81 17.88 26.75
CA ARG A 186 43.01 17.51 25.97
C ARG A 186 43.76 18.68 25.36
N VAL A 187 43.27 19.92 25.51
CA VAL A 187 43.98 21.14 25.14
C VAL A 187 44.69 21.67 26.40
N PRO A 188 46.01 21.42 26.60
CA PRO A 188 46.71 21.96 27.74
C PRO A 188 47.11 23.40 27.45
N GLU A 189 46.90 24.24 28.45
CA GLU A 189 47.41 25.59 28.63
C GLU A 189 48.82 25.81 28.04
N LYS A 190 48.91 26.43 26.86
CA LYS A 190 50.10 27.19 26.46
C LYS A 190 49.67 28.54 25.94
N SER A 191 49.23 29.40 26.86
CA SER A 191 49.20 30.86 26.73
C SER A 191 48.80 31.45 28.09
N GLN A 192 49.66 31.30 29.10
CA GLN A 192 49.63 32.19 30.26
C GLN A 192 50.95 32.95 30.29
N GLU A 193 50.94 34.15 29.73
CA GLU A 193 51.82 35.20 30.21
C GLU A 193 51.06 36.54 30.24
N ASN A 194 51.17 37.17 31.41
CA ASN A 194 50.74 38.50 31.83
C ASN A 194 49.31 38.75 32.35
N LYS A 195 49.33 39.10 33.64
CA LYS A 195 48.28 39.53 34.56
C LYS A 195 47.73 40.91 34.20
N GLU A 196 46.45 41.15 34.55
CA GLU A 196 46.06 42.14 35.56
C GLU A 196 44.57 41.95 35.98
N PRO A 197 44.17 42.31 37.21
CA PRO A 197 42.85 41.99 37.75
C PRO A 197 41.88 43.16 37.57
N HIS A 198 40.70 42.93 36.98
CA HIS A 198 39.60 43.87 37.07
C HIS A 198 38.28 43.22 37.47
N HIS A 199 37.61 43.93 38.37
CA HIS A 199 36.41 43.62 39.14
C HIS A 199 35.16 43.39 38.26
N ALA A 200 34.23 42.58 38.78
CA ALA A 200 33.02 42.06 38.11
C ALA A 200 31.96 43.14 37.74
N PRO A 201 30.89 42.78 36.99
CA PRO A 201 29.77 42.10 37.64
C PRO A 201 29.27 40.84 36.91
N GLU A 202 28.82 39.89 37.72
CA GLU A 202 28.19 38.64 37.31
C GLU A 202 26.84 38.90 36.62
N THR A 203 26.61 38.23 35.49
CA THR A 203 25.24 37.97 35.00
C THR A 203 25.18 36.53 34.47
N GLY A 204 25.33 35.58 35.40
CA GLY A 204 25.11 34.16 35.15
C GLY A 204 23.83 33.72 35.85
N VAL A 205 22.76 33.47 35.09
CA VAL A 205 21.54 32.86 35.64
C VAL A 205 21.83 31.40 35.97
N ARG A 206 21.99 31.10 37.25
CA ARG A 206 22.18 29.74 37.78
C ARG A 206 20.83 29.07 37.94
N PHE A 207 20.50 28.12 37.07
CA PHE A 207 19.34 27.26 37.26
C PHE A 207 19.68 26.17 38.28
N GLN A 208 19.02 26.22 39.43
CA GLN A 208 19.08 25.19 40.46
C GLN A 208 17.85 24.29 40.32
N ILE A 209 18.05 23.03 39.96
CA ILE A 209 16.99 22.02 39.89
C ILE A 209 16.93 21.35 41.27
N VAL A 210 15.84 21.60 41.99
CA VAL A 210 15.52 20.90 43.24
C VAL A 210 14.70 19.66 42.89
N PRO A 211 15.10 18.44 43.29
CA PRO A 211 14.22 17.28 43.19
C PRO A 211 13.23 17.30 44.36
N GLU A 212 11.93 17.31 44.06
CA GLU A 212 10.88 17.08 45.06
C GLU A 212 10.85 15.60 45.47
N GLU A 213 11.05 15.33 46.75
CA GLU A 213 10.41 14.19 47.42
C GLU A 213 9.91 14.60 48.81
N SER A 214 8.60 14.38 49.02
CA SER A 214 7.93 14.06 50.29
C SER A 214 7.71 15.17 51.33
N SER A 215 6.50 15.73 51.40
CA SER A 215 5.55 15.48 52.52
C SER A 215 4.35 16.45 52.54
N SER A 216 3.17 15.88 52.29
CA SER A 216 1.86 16.11 52.95
C SER A 216 1.65 17.38 53.79
N PHE A 217 0.67 18.24 53.43
CA PHE A 217 -0.33 18.84 54.34
C PHE A 217 -1.57 19.34 53.55
N LEU A 218 -2.75 19.16 54.15
CA LEU A 218 -4.13 19.30 53.64
C LEU A 218 -4.61 20.77 53.43
N PRO A 219 -5.77 21.02 52.76
CA PRO A 219 -6.10 22.31 52.12
C PRO A 219 -6.89 23.28 53.03
N PRO A 220 -6.93 24.60 52.71
CA PRO A 220 -7.81 25.53 53.41
C PRO A 220 -9.21 25.61 52.77
N GLN A 221 -10.24 25.59 53.60
CA GLN A 221 -11.63 25.89 53.24
C GLN A 221 -11.91 27.39 53.18
N ASN A 222 -12.91 27.74 52.35
CA ASN A 222 -13.47 29.06 52.01
C ASN A 222 -13.81 30.02 53.17
N GLU A 223 -13.57 31.32 52.90
CA GLU A 223 -14.32 32.58 53.17
C GLU A 223 -15.37 32.68 54.33
N PRO A 224 -15.57 33.88 54.96
CA PRO A 224 -16.00 35.10 54.24
C PRO A 224 -15.56 36.48 54.77
N ARG A 225 -15.84 37.47 53.89
CA ARG A 225 -15.70 38.94 53.95
C ARG A 225 -16.08 39.63 55.28
N LYS A 226 -15.45 40.78 55.56
CA LYS A 226 -15.93 41.83 56.48
C LYS A 226 -16.19 43.15 55.73
N PRO A 227 -17.12 44.00 56.22
CA PRO A 227 -17.57 45.20 55.51
C PRO A 227 -16.80 46.46 55.93
N LEU A 228 -16.99 47.49 55.08
CA LEU A 228 -16.56 48.90 55.12
C LEU A 228 -15.11 49.17 54.77
#